data_AF-A0A957WVU3-F1
#
_entry.id   AF-A0A957WVU3-F1
#
_cell.length_a   1.000
_cell.length_b   1.000
_cell.length_c   1.000
_cell.angle_alpha   90.00
_cell.angle_beta   90.00
_cell.angle_gamma   90.00
#
_symmetry.space_group_name_H-M   'P 1'
#
loop_
_entity.id
_entity.type
_entity.pdbx_description
1 polymer ?
#
loop_
_entity_poly.entity_id
_entity_poly.type
_entity_poly.pdbx_seq_one_letter_code
_entity_poly.pdbx_strand_id
1 'polypeptide(L)'
;HLLLTSREYPRGYDRLEGDSPLIRSLQLAGLDEQAGYQLLAQRGVRTTEHDASILFARYSGNPLALKLVADTIDELFAGDVTEFLNQDAVVFDDVRTILDQQFARLAPLEQELLFWLAVERAPTPFAQLRKNLLHASTQRLVVEALRGLQRRALIERSAAGFALQNVIVEYLSDRLIETISGELESGELALCHRIALLKAHAKPYVRQSQARMLLVPLGKRLLHSLRGGFNAHMQQLLADLRQAKPQTASYAAGNLLNLLLELGIDLTGYDFSRLTLRQLFLQGLSLYGVDLTEADLTDARFSDIFDSVCSIAYSPNGELIAIGTLSGEIRIWQTVDHTLVALWQGHADAIWSVAFSPDGELLASSSADQTVCLWSIRTGQLRHTLRGHTKGVGAVAFSPDGALVASGSSDRTVCLWDAQQGSLWHRLEQTGWVTTLAFNPERSSERHLLATAGEDRIVQLWAISTSAEASGVRDRASEASPAQPAVNVHLIRTLEGHAGWIRSLAFSPDG
;
A
#
# COMPACT_ATOMS: atom_id res chain seq x y z
N HIS A 1 20.84 -44.53 41.08
CA HIS A 1 20.10 -43.66 40.15
C HIS A 1 20.94 -42.41 39.90
N LEU A 2 21.20 -42.08 38.63
CA LEU A 2 21.89 -40.86 38.25
C LEU A 2 20.83 -39.82 37.90
N LEU A 3 20.81 -38.68 38.60
CA LEU A 3 19.98 -37.53 38.25
C LEU A 3 20.88 -36.48 37.59
N LEU A 4 20.51 -36.08 36.37
CA LEU A 4 21.28 -35.11 35.59
C LEU A 4 20.36 -33.92 35.30
N THR A 5 20.83 -32.71 35.62
CA THR A 5 20.13 -31.47 35.31
C THR A 5 20.92 -30.73 34.23
N SER A 6 20.21 -30.26 33.21
CA SER A 6 20.81 -29.55 32.08
C SER A 6 19.80 -28.53 31.54
N ARG A 7 20.31 -27.40 31.03
CA ARG A 7 19.50 -26.43 30.26
C ARG A 7 19.24 -26.92 28.83
N GLU A 8 20.14 -27.74 28.31
CA GLU A 8 20.02 -28.31 26.97
C GLU A 8 19.62 -29.78 27.05
N TYR A 9 18.71 -30.20 26.18
CA TYR A 9 18.40 -31.61 26.04
C TYR A 9 19.61 -32.35 25.43
N PRO A 10 20.25 -33.31 26.13
CA PRO A 10 21.51 -33.91 25.69
C PRO A 10 21.37 -34.68 24.37
N ARG A 11 22.35 -34.54 23.47
CA ARG A 11 22.31 -35.18 22.14
C ARG A 11 22.27 -36.71 22.26
N GLY A 12 21.35 -37.34 21.54
CA GLY A 12 21.23 -38.80 21.45
C GLY A 12 20.36 -39.44 22.54
N TYR A 13 19.93 -38.68 23.55
CA TYR A 13 19.07 -39.19 24.61
C TYR A 13 17.64 -39.48 24.14
N ASP A 14 17.16 -38.82 23.07
CA ASP A 14 15.83 -39.10 22.48
C ASP A 14 15.70 -40.58 22.06
N ARG A 15 16.79 -41.15 21.53
CA ARG A 15 16.83 -42.56 21.13
C ARG A 15 16.86 -43.49 22.34
N LEU A 16 17.64 -43.12 23.35
CA LEU A 16 17.80 -43.91 24.58
C LEU A 16 16.53 -43.94 25.44
N GLU A 17 15.75 -42.86 25.45
CA GLU A 17 14.45 -42.77 26.14
C GLU A 17 13.38 -43.62 25.44
N GLY A 18 13.42 -43.72 24.10
CA GLY A 18 12.55 -44.62 23.34
C GLY A 18 12.89 -46.10 23.50
N ASP A 19 14.18 -46.42 23.62
CA ASP A 19 14.68 -47.80 23.63
C ASP A 19 14.78 -48.42 25.04
N SER A 20 14.79 -47.61 26.12
CA SER A 20 14.98 -48.09 27.50
C SER A 20 13.98 -47.49 28.51
N PRO A 21 13.21 -48.31 29.24
CA PRO A 21 12.26 -47.82 30.25
C PRO A 21 12.94 -47.22 31.50
N LEU A 22 14.26 -47.35 31.62
CA LEU A 22 15.06 -46.84 32.74
C LEU A 22 15.48 -45.37 32.57
N ILE A 23 15.35 -44.82 31.37
CA ILE A 23 15.73 -43.44 31.05
C ILE A 23 14.44 -42.65 30.93
N ARG A 24 14.34 -41.58 31.73
CA ARG A 24 13.18 -40.69 31.75
C ARG A 24 13.69 -39.26 31.78
N SER A 25 13.08 -38.41 30.99
CA SER A 25 13.26 -36.97 31.03
C SER A 25 12.03 -36.31 31.62
N LEU A 26 12.24 -35.22 32.36
CA LEU A 26 11.19 -34.34 32.81
C LEU A 26 11.56 -32.93 32.36
N GLN A 27 10.79 -32.37 31.44
CA GLN A 27 10.93 -30.98 31.06
C GLN A 27 10.27 -30.11 32.12
N LEU A 28 11.07 -29.28 32.79
CA LEU A 28 10.56 -28.34 33.79
C LEU A 28 9.95 -27.13 33.08
N ALA A 29 8.70 -26.83 33.41
CA ALA A 29 8.03 -25.60 33.03
C ALA A 29 8.30 -24.49 34.07
N GLY A 30 7.89 -23.26 33.76
CA GLY A 30 7.86 -22.17 34.75
C GLY A 30 6.92 -22.49 35.92
N LEU A 31 7.05 -21.71 37.00
CA LEU A 31 6.12 -21.72 38.13
C LEU A 31 4.69 -21.44 37.65
N ASP A 32 3.73 -22.12 38.27
CA ASP A 32 2.33 -21.72 38.18
C ASP A 32 2.11 -20.37 38.90
N GLU A 33 0.98 -19.73 38.63
CA GLU A 33 0.69 -18.42 39.22
C GLU A 33 0.70 -18.49 40.75
N GLN A 34 0.18 -19.56 41.37
CA GLN A 34 0.14 -19.71 42.82
C GLN A 34 1.54 -19.78 43.46
N ALA A 35 2.44 -20.61 42.92
CA ALA A 35 3.82 -20.69 43.40
C ALA A 35 4.59 -19.41 43.09
N GLY A 36 4.28 -18.76 41.96
CA GLY A 36 4.78 -17.43 41.61
C GLY A 36 4.39 -16.37 42.64
N TYR A 37 3.12 -16.30 43.05
CA TYR A 37 2.64 -15.37 44.08
C TYR A 37 3.36 -15.57 45.39
N GLN A 38 3.52 -16.83 45.81
CA GLN A 38 4.24 -17.16 47.04
C GLN A 38 5.70 -16.69 46.97
N LEU A 39 6.35 -16.83 45.82
CA LEU A 39 7.72 -16.36 45.62
C LEU A 39 7.83 -14.83 45.71
N LEU A 40 6.91 -14.09 45.08
CA LEU A 40 6.87 -12.62 45.16
C LEU A 40 6.60 -12.15 46.59
N ALA A 41 5.62 -12.76 47.26
CA ALA A 41 5.23 -12.42 48.64
C ALA A 41 6.36 -12.68 49.65
N GLN A 42 7.15 -13.76 49.47
CA GLN A 42 8.32 -14.04 50.30
C GLN A 42 9.42 -12.97 50.20
N ARG A 43 9.42 -12.16 49.14
CA ARG A 43 10.39 -11.09 48.87
C ARG A 43 9.85 -9.69 49.17
N GLY A 44 8.70 -9.58 49.86
CA GLY A 44 8.16 -8.28 50.26
C GLY A 44 7.43 -7.49 49.17
N VAL A 45 7.34 -8.04 47.95
CA VAL A 45 6.69 -7.39 46.81
C VAL A 45 5.17 -7.36 47.00
N ARG A 46 4.56 -6.18 46.87
CA ARG A 46 3.12 -5.95 46.96
C ARG A 46 2.53 -5.93 45.55
N THR A 47 1.66 -6.87 45.25
CA THR A 47 1.13 -7.04 43.89
C THR A 47 -0.35 -7.37 43.91
N THR A 48 -1.09 -6.89 42.91
CA THR A 48 -2.48 -7.29 42.68
C THR A 48 -2.54 -8.59 41.89
N GLU A 49 -3.71 -9.25 41.84
CA GLU A 49 -3.87 -10.43 40.98
C GLU A 49 -3.59 -10.10 39.50
N HIS A 50 -3.96 -8.90 39.07
CA HIS A 50 -3.75 -8.46 37.69
C HIS A 50 -2.26 -8.25 37.36
N ASP A 51 -1.54 -7.51 38.20
CA ASP A 51 -0.14 -7.14 37.93
C ASP A 51 0.81 -8.33 37.99
N ALA A 52 0.55 -9.27 38.91
CA ALA A 52 1.34 -10.48 38.99
C ALA A 52 1.06 -11.43 37.82
N SER A 53 -0.18 -11.50 37.30
CA SER A 53 -0.44 -12.25 36.06
C SER A 53 0.34 -11.66 34.88
N ILE A 54 0.46 -10.33 34.79
CA ILE A 54 1.31 -9.67 33.77
C ILE A 54 2.79 -10.04 33.95
N LEU A 55 3.32 -10.00 35.17
CA LEU A 55 4.69 -10.42 35.47
C LEU A 55 4.94 -11.89 35.11
N PHE A 56 4.04 -12.80 35.49
CA PHE A 56 4.17 -14.22 35.18
C PHE A 56 4.09 -14.48 33.69
N ALA A 57 3.20 -13.79 32.97
CA ALA A 57 3.13 -13.86 31.51
C ALA A 57 4.38 -13.28 30.83
N ARG A 58 5.00 -12.23 31.39
CA ARG A 58 6.23 -11.64 30.85
C ARG A 58 7.42 -12.58 31.02
N TYR A 59 7.63 -13.12 32.24
CA TYR A 59 8.77 -13.97 32.57
C TYR A 59 8.51 -15.47 32.40
N SER A 60 7.33 -15.85 31.86
CA SER A 60 6.92 -17.25 31.62
C SER A 60 7.08 -18.14 32.87
N GLY A 61 6.81 -17.58 34.05
CA GLY A 61 6.95 -18.29 35.32
C GLY A 61 8.40 -18.65 35.71
N ASN A 62 9.44 -18.12 35.05
CA ASN A 62 10.83 -18.51 35.34
C ASN A 62 11.22 -18.12 36.79
N PRO A 63 11.52 -19.10 37.68
CA PRO A 63 11.78 -18.82 39.10
C PRO A 63 12.98 -17.90 39.34
N LEU A 64 14.02 -17.98 38.49
CA LEU A 64 15.21 -17.14 38.64
C LEU A 64 14.93 -15.72 38.20
N ALA A 65 14.28 -15.54 37.04
CA ALA A 65 13.92 -14.23 36.54
C ALA A 65 12.96 -13.52 37.50
N LEU A 66 11.94 -14.25 38.00
CA LEU A 66 11.00 -13.71 38.98
C LEU A 66 11.67 -13.33 40.30
N LYS A 67 12.70 -14.06 40.75
CA LYS A 67 13.47 -13.68 41.95
C LYS A 67 14.26 -12.39 41.74
N LEU A 68 15.02 -12.31 40.64
CA LEU A 68 15.82 -11.12 40.33
C LEU A 68 14.92 -9.88 40.20
N VAL A 69 13.80 -10.03 39.50
CA VAL A 69 12.82 -8.96 39.32
C VAL A 69 12.16 -8.59 40.65
N ALA A 70 11.81 -9.56 41.49
CA ALA A 70 11.25 -9.28 42.82
C ALA A 70 12.22 -8.47 43.68
N ASP A 71 13.51 -8.81 43.66
CA ASP A 71 14.55 -8.09 44.39
C ASP A 71 14.66 -6.65 43.88
N THR A 72 14.61 -6.45 42.56
CA THR A 72 14.64 -5.11 41.98
C THR A 72 13.40 -4.28 42.32
N ILE A 73 12.22 -4.90 42.34
CA ILE A 73 10.96 -4.22 42.71
C ILE A 73 11.00 -3.78 44.18
N ASP A 74 11.49 -4.64 45.07
CA ASP A 74 11.65 -4.29 46.48
C ASP A 74 12.67 -3.15 46.66
N GLU A 75 13.83 -3.22 45.99
CA GLU A 75 14.92 -2.26 46.14
C GLU A 75 14.65 -0.89 45.50
N LEU A 76 14.13 -0.85 44.26
CA LEU A 76 13.99 0.40 43.48
C LEU A 76 12.59 1.00 43.51
N PHE A 77 11.56 0.17 43.74
CA PHE A 77 10.15 0.58 43.68
C PHE A 77 9.42 0.39 45.02
N ALA A 78 10.17 0.16 46.11
CA ALA A 78 9.63 -0.06 47.45
C ALA A 78 8.51 -1.13 47.50
N GLY A 79 8.63 -2.14 46.63
CA GLY A 79 7.68 -3.24 46.53
C GLY A 79 6.46 -2.98 45.63
N ASP A 80 6.33 -1.82 44.96
CA ASP A 80 5.20 -1.51 44.07
C ASP A 80 5.39 -2.05 42.64
N VAL A 81 4.66 -3.12 42.32
CA VAL A 81 4.69 -3.73 40.99
C VAL A 81 4.05 -2.84 39.92
N THR A 82 3.06 -2.02 40.28
CA THR A 82 2.34 -1.18 39.31
C THR A 82 3.26 -0.10 38.75
N GLU A 83 4.01 0.56 39.65
CA GLU A 83 5.00 1.56 39.26
C GLU A 83 6.10 0.95 38.39
N PHE A 84 6.55 -0.25 38.75
CA PHE A 84 7.49 -1.03 37.95
C PHE A 84 6.95 -1.35 36.54
N LEU A 85 5.71 -1.82 36.42
CA LEU A 85 5.11 -2.17 35.13
C LEU A 85 4.87 -0.94 34.24
N ASN A 86 4.74 0.24 34.84
CA ASN A 86 4.57 1.52 34.13
C ASN A 86 5.89 2.09 33.59
N GLN A 87 7.04 1.63 34.08
CA GLN A 87 8.34 1.96 33.48
C GLN A 87 8.48 1.15 32.19
N ASP A 88 8.66 1.82 31.04
CA ASP A 88 8.83 1.20 29.71
C ASP A 88 10.16 0.40 29.56
N ALA A 89 10.81 -0.02 30.65
CA ALA A 89 12.08 -0.77 30.64
C ALA A 89 11.81 -2.29 30.60
N VAL A 90 12.15 -2.99 29.51
CA VAL A 90 13.50 -3.45 29.13
C VAL A 90 14.07 -4.39 30.19
N VAL A 91 14.18 -5.65 29.81
CA VAL A 91 14.77 -6.77 30.58
C VAL A 91 15.94 -6.30 31.44
N PHE A 92 15.83 -6.48 32.77
CA PHE A 92 16.82 -6.03 33.77
C PHE A 92 18.22 -6.55 33.50
N ASP A 93 19.24 -5.76 33.87
CA ASP A 93 20.66 -6.00 33.60
C ASP A 93 21.13 -7.41 33.96
N ASP A 94 20.65 -7.99 35.07
CA ASP A 94 21.03 -9.36 35.47
C ASP A 94 20.46 -10.43 34.52
N VAL A 95 19.19 -10.29 34.12
CA VAL A 95 18.56 -11.20 33.15
C VAL A 95 19.16 -10.99 31.77
N ARG A 96 19.40 -9.73 31.40
CA ARG A 96 20.03 -9.32 30.15
C ARG A 96 21.43 -9.90 30.01
N THR A 97 22.25 -9.84 31.05
CA THR A 97 23.61 -10.39 31.07
C THR A 97 23.60 -11.90 30.80
N ILE A 98 22.66 -12.64 31.40
CA ILE A 98 22.51 -14.07 31.16
C ILE A 98 22.11 -14.33 29.70
N LEU A 99 21.14 -13.57 29.18
CA LEU A 99 20.68 -13.70 27.80
C LEU A 99 21.79 -13.33 26.80
N ASP A 100 22.60 -12.32 27.09
CA ASP A 100 23.76 -11.93 26.28
C ASP A 100 24.79 -13.05 26.17
N GLN A 101 25.09 -13.72 27.28
CA GLN A 101 26.00 -14.87 27.28
C GLN A 101 25.43 -16.04 26.47
N GLN A 102 24.11 -16.25 26.49
CA GLN A 102 23.48 -17.30 25.67
C GLN A 102 23.49 -16.92 24.19
N PHE A 103 23.13 -15.68 23.87
CA PHE A 103 23.05 -15.18 22.51
C PHE A 103 24.43 -15.18 21.82
N ALA A 104 25.48 -14.80 22.53
CA ALA A 104 26.85 -14.77 22.01
C ALA A 104 27.39 -16.16 21.61
N ARG A 105 26.82 -17.25 22.12
CA ARG A 105 27.22 -18.63 21.80
C ARG A 105 26.50 -19.21 20.57
N LEU A 106 25.52 -18.49 20.03
CA LEU A 106 24.73 -18.92 18.90
C LEU A 106 25.48 -18.72 17.58
N ALA A 107 25.24 -19.61 16.62
CA ALA A 107 25.73 -19.42 15.27
C ALA A 107 25.06 -18.19 14.60
N PRO A 108 25.70 -17.55 13.61
CA PRO A 108 25.14 -16.36 12.96
C PRO A 108 23.72 -16.55 12.40
N LEU A 109 23.43 -17.72 11.82
CA LEU A 109 22.09 -18.04 11.32
C LEU A 109 21.06 -18.23 12.46
N GLU A 110 21.48 -18.78 13.59
CA GLU A 110 20.61 -18.93 14.76
C GLU A 110 20.24 -17.55 15.34
N GLN A 111 21.20 -16.63 15.41
CA GLN A 111 20.96 -15.24 15.81
C GLN A 111 20.00 -14.53 14.85
N GLU A 112 20.22 -14.68 13.54
CA GLU A 112 19.34 -14.10 12.50
C GLU A 112 17.90 -14.63 12.59
N LEU A 113 17.73 -15.94 12.83
CA LEU A 113 16.40 -16.53 13.02
C LEU A 113 15.70 -16.04 14.30
N LEU A 114 16.44 -15.84 15.38
CA LEU A 114 15.90 -15.26 16.61
C LEU A 114 15.39 -13.84 16.37
N PHE A 115 16.17 -13.00 15.69
CA PHE A 115 15.71 -11.67 15.32
C PHE A 115 14.49 -11.70 14.40
N TRP A 116 14.44 -12.61 13.42
CA TRP A 116 13.24 -12.78 12.58
C TRP A 116 12.00 -13.13 13.39
N LEU A 117 12.11 -14.06 14.34
CA LEU A 117 11.00 -14.41 15.23
C LEU A 117 10.59 -13.22 16.11
N ALA A 118 11.54 -12.40 16.55
CA ALA A 118 11.26 -11.19 17.32
C ALA A 118 10.54 -10.13 16.48
N VAL A 119 10.86 -9.99 15.19
CA VAL A 119 10.15 -9.11 14.25
C VAL A 119 8.74 -9.63 13.94
N GLU A 120 8.57 -10.94 13.75
CA GLU A 120 7.27 -11.52 13.39
C GLU A 120 6.24 -11.41 14.53
N ARG A 121 6.69 -11.45 15.79
CA ARG A 121 5.86 -11.26 17.02
C ARG A 121 4.62 -12.15 17.11
N ALA A 122 4.62 -13.25 16.36
CA ALA A 122 3.57 -14.24 16.32
C ALA A 122 4.19 -15.61 15.98
N PRO A 123 3.51 -16.72 16.32
CA PRO A 123 3.93 -18.04 15.88
C PRO A 123 4.11 -18.06 14.36
N THR A 124 5.33 -18.35 13.91
CA THR A 124 5.73 -18.22 12.51
C THR A 124 6.02 -19.59 11.90
N PRO A 125 5.38 -19.97 10.78
CA PRO A 125 5.61 -21.25 10.15
C PRO A 125 6.99 -21.32 9.49
N PHE A 126 7.53 -22.54 9.38
CA PHE A 126 8.83 -22.80 8.75
C PHE A 126 8.97 -22.17 7.36
N ALA A 127 7.93 -22.28 6.52
CA ALA A 127 7.95 -21.76 5.16
C ALA A 127 8.15 -20.23 5.12
N GLN A 128 7.57 -19.52 6.09
CA GLN A 128 7.69 -18.07 6.21
C GLN A 128 9.09 -17.66 6.68
N LEU A 129 9.62 -18.30 7.73
CA LEU A 129 11.00 -18.05 8.19
C LEU A 129 12.02 -18.29 7.08
N ARG A 130 11.83 -19.36 6.29
CA ARG A 130 12.70 -19.64 5.14
C ARG A 130 12.57 -18.58 4.05
N LYS A 131 11.36 -18.05 3.79
CA LYS A 131 11.14 -16.97 2.79
C LYS A 131 11.82 -15.66 3.21
N ASN A 132 11.93 -15.39 4.51
CA ASN A 132 12.55 -14.17 5.02
C ASN A 132 14.07 -14.10 4.75
N LEU A 133 14.75 -15.25 4.66
CA LEU A 133 16.19 -15.33 4.40
C LEU A 133 16.51 -15.11 2.92
N LEU A 134 17.41 -14.17 2.63
CA LEU A 134 17.71 -13.72 1.27
C LEU A 134 18.60 -14.69 0.48
N HIS A 135 19.46 -15.47 1.14
CA HIS A 135 20.43 -16.35 0.49
C HIS A 135 19.98 -17.82 0.47
N ALA A 136 20.09 -18.47 -0.70
CA ALA A 136 19.72 -19.87 -0.85
C ALA A 136 20.58 -20.83 0.01
N SER A 137 21.83 -20.45 0.33
CA SER A 137 22.71 -21.22 1.20
C SER A 137 22.20 -21.25 2.64
N THR A 138 21.77 -20.11 3.20
CA THR A 138 21.18 -20.04 4.55
C THR A 138 19.81 -20.71 4.60
N GLN A 139 19.00 -20.62 3.55
CA GLN A 139 17.70 -21.30 3.47
C GLN A 139 17.81 -22.83 3.63
N ARG A 140 18.92 -23.46 3.22
CA ARG A 140 19.15 -24.91 3.38
C ARG A 140 19.48 -25.31 4.81
N LEU A 141 20.05 -24.41 5.61
CA LEU A 141 20.52 -24.66 6.97
C LEU A 141 19.48 -24.34 8.05
N VAL A 142 18.33 -23.77 7.69
CA VAL A 142 17.28 -23.35 8.63
C VAL A 142 16.82 -24.49 9.54
N VAL A 143 16.69 -25.70 9.01
CA VAL A 143 16.21 -26.86 9.79
C VAL A 143 17.19 -27.18 10.91
N GLU A 144 18.50 -27.15 10.64
CA GLU A 144 19.52 -27.44 11.64
C GLU A 144 19.60 -26.33 12.69
N ALA A 145 19.53 -25.07 12.25
CA ALA A 145 19.53 -23.91 13.14
C ALA A 145 18.30 -23.89 14.07
N LEU A 146 17.10 -24.13 13.55
CA LEU A 146 15.88 -24.22 14.38
C LEU A 146 15.96 -25.36 15.38
N ARG A 147 16.48 -26.54 14.99
CA ARG A 147 16.72 -27.64 15.94
C ARG A 147 17.75 -27.26 17.01
N GLY A 148 18.78 -26.49 16.66
CA GLY A 148 19.74 -25.92 17.60
C GLY A 148 19.07 -25.02 18.65
N LEU A 149 18.26 -24.07 18.18
CA LEU A 149 17.50 -23.15 19.03
C LEU A 149 16.49 -23.87 19.94
N GLN A 150 15.79 -24.89 19.43
CA GLN A 150 14.85 -25.69 20.22
C GLN A 150 15.56 -26.48 21.33
N ARG A 151 16.71 -27.09 21.04
CA ARG A 151 17.49 -27.84 22.05
C ARG A 151 17.97 -26.95 23.19
N ARG A 152 18.22 -25.68 22.92
CA ARG A 152 18.59 -24.66 23.90
C ARG A 152 17.38 -24.00 24.58
N ALA A 153 16.17 -24.48 24.28
CA ALA A 153 14.91 -23.95 24.79
C ALA A 153 14.72 -22.43 24.60
N LEU A 154 15.28 -21.87 23.51
CA LEU A 154 15.12 -20.45 23.18
C LEU A 154 13.86 -20.17 22.36
N ILE A 155 13.31 -21.20 21.70
CA ILE A 155 12.11 -21.09 20.87
C ILE A 155 11.12 -22.20 21.22
N GLU A 156 9.84 -21.87 21.14
CA GLU A 156 8.72 -22.78 21.35
C GLU A 156 8.16 -23.24 20.00
N ARG A 157 7.64 -24.46 19.93
CA ARG A 157 6.98 -24.99 18.74
C ARG A 157 5.55 -25.36 19.06
N SER A 158 4.63 -24.77 18.30
CA SER A 158 3.21 -25.09 18.31
C SER A 158 2.75 -25.57 16.94
N ALA A 159 1.47 -25.92 16.80
CA ALA A 159 0.86 -26.20 15.50
C ALA A 159 0.91 -24.99 14.56
N ALA A 160 0.90 -23.76 15.10
CA ALA A 160 0.94 -22.51 14.34
C ALA A 160 2.36 -22.14 13.85
N GLY A 161 3.41 -22.72 14.43
CA GLY A 161 4.79 -22.49 14.02
C GLY A 161 5.74 -22.33 15.21
N PHE A 162 6.85 -21.64 14.96
CA PHE A 162 7.86 -21.32 15.96
C PHE A 162 7.56 -19.96 16.60
N ALA A 163 7.72 -19.86 17.91
CA ALA A 163 7.48 -18.64 18.66
C ALA A 163 8.59 -18.41 19.69
N LEU A 164 8.67 -17.18 20.19
CA LEU A 164 9.54 -16.80 21.29
C LEU A 164 8.72 -16.53 22.54
N GLN A 165 9.32 -16.75 23.70
CA GLN A 165 8.78 -16.26 24.97
C GLN A 165 8.86 -14.74 25.04
N ASN A 166 7.92 -14.11 25.73
CA ASN A 166 7.81 -12.64 25.79
C ASN A 166 9.10 -11.96 26.25
N VAL A 167 9.74 -12.47 27.32
CA VAL A 167 11.03 -11.94 27.80
C VAL A 167 12.14 -12.00 26.74
N ILE A 168 12.13 -13.02 25.88
CA ILE A 168 13.11 -13.18 24.79
C ILE A 168 12.77 -12.22 23.64
N VAL A 169 11.48 -11.99 23.34
CA VAL A 169 11.06 -10.99 22.34
C VAL A 169 11.49 -9.59 22.75
N GLU A 170 11.28 -9.21 24.01
CA GLU A 170 11.69 -7.90 24.55
C GLU A 170 13.22 -7.75 24.45
N TYR A 171 13.97 -8.70 25.00
CA TYR A 171 15.44 -8.73 24.92
C TYR A 171 15.97 -8.61 23.48
N LEU A 172 15.43 -9.41 22.56
CA LEU A 172 15.88 -9.40 21.16
C LEU A 172 15.48 -8.11 20.44
N SER A 173 14.35 -7.49 20.79
CA SER A 173 13.93 -6.22 20.22
C SER A 173 14.91 -5.11 20.61
N ASP A 174 15.28 -5.03 21.89
CA ASP A 174 16.24 -4.04 22.38
C ASP A 174 17.63 -4.24 21.75
N ARG A 175 18.09 -5.49 21.71
CA ARG A 175 19.38 -5.83 21.09
C ARG A 175 19.38 -5.56 19.58
N LEU A 176 18.26 -5.78 18.89
CA LEU A 176 18.09 -5.47 17.48
C LEU A 176 18.18 -3.96 17.25
N ILE A 177 17.49 -3.15 18.07
CA ILE A 177 17.55 -1.69 18.02
C ILE A 177 18.98 -1.20 18.25
N GLU A 178 19.68 -1.70 19.26
CA GLU A 178 21.06 -1.31 19.55
C GLU A 178 22.01 -1.63 18.41
N THR A 179 21.90 -2.85 17.86
CA THR A 179 22.76 -3.29 16.76
C THR A 179 22.51 -2.44 15.52
N ILE A 180 21.24 -2.27 15.12
CA ILE A 180 20.88 -1.48 13.95
C ILE A 180 21.18 0.00 14.13
N SER A 181 21.02 0.55 15.33
CA SER A 181 21.41 1.93 15.62
C SER A 181 22.91 2.13 15.38
N GLY A 182 23.75 1.22 15.89
CA GLY A 182 25.21 1.28 15.68
C GLY A 182 25.62 1.09 14.21
N GLU A 183 24.95 0.20 13.48
CA GLU A 183 25.17 0.03 12.03
C GLU A 183 24.79 1.29 11.25
N LEU A 184 23.64 1.89 11.57
CA LEU A 184 23.18 3.11 10.92
C LEU A 184 24.06 4.30 11.25
N GLU A 185 24.59 4.41 12.47
CA GLU A 185 25.53 5.48 12.86
C GLU A 185 26.90 5.33 12.18
N SER A 186 27.41 4.09 12.06
CA SER A 186 28.72 3.81 11.46
C SER A 186 28.72 3.75 9.93
N GLY A 187 27.57 3.40 9.33
CA GLY A 187 27.43 3.12 7.89
C GLY A 187 27.80 1.69 7.48
N GLU A 188 28.26 0.86 8.41
CA GLU A 188 28.58 -0.56 8.15
C GLU A 188 27.33 -1.43 8.33
N LEU A 189 26.50 -1.52 7.28
CA LEU A 189 25.19 -2.18 7.34
C LEU A 189 25.32 -3.70 7.16
N ALA A 190 25.37 -4.48 8.25
CA ALA A 190 25.45 -5.95 8.16
C ALA A 190 24.10 -6.65 8.42
N LEU A 191 23.42 -6.28 9.50
CA LEU A 191 22.12 -6.80 9.90
C LEU A 191 20.99 -6.10 9.15
N CYS A 192 21.12 -4.80 8.88
CA CYS A 192 20.15 -4.03 8.09
C CYS A 192 19.92 -4.62 6.69
N HIS A 193 20.93 -5.25 6.08
CA HIS A 193 20.77 -5.94 4.80
C HIS A 193 19.92 -7.22 4.90
N ARG A 194 19.90 -7.88 6.06
CA ARG A 194 19.37 -9.24 6.24
C ARG A 194 18.01 -9.31 6.93
N ILE A 195 17.65 -8.27 7.68
CA ILE A 195 16.42 -8.25 8.49
C ILE A 195 15.55 -7.07 8.09
N ALA A 196 14.24 -7.32 7.97
CA ALA A 196 13.25 -6.24 7.86
C ALA A 196 12.81 -5.81 9.26
N LEU A 197 12.68 -4.51 9.50
CA LEU A 197 12.14 -3.96 10.76
C LEU A 197 10.62 -3.95 10.79
N LEU A 198 9.98 -4.01 9.62
CA LEU A 198 8.55 -3.97 9.44
C LEU A 198 8.14 -4.94 8.33
N LYS A 199 6.94 -5.53 8.45
CA LYS A 199 6.38 -6.44 7.44
C LYS A 199 5.16 -5.82 6.77
N ALA A 200 5.29 -5.47 5.49
CA ALA A 200 4.25 -4.82 4.70
C ALA A 200 2.93 -5.61 4.65
N HIS A 201 3.02 -6.95 4.64
CA HIS A 201 1.86 -7.84 4.57
C HIS A 201 1.42 -8.42 5.92
N ALA A 202 2.05 -8.01 7.03
CA ALA A 202 1.58 -8.42 8.36
C ALA A 202 0.21 -7.80 8.67
N LYS A 203 -0.55 -8.46 9.55
CA LYS A 203 -1.85 -7.95 10.03
C LYS A 203 -1.67 -6.53 10.64
N PRO A 204 -2.66 -5.63 10.52
CA PRO A 204 -2.51 -4.24 10.95
C PRO A 204 -1.99 -4.07 12.39
N TYR A 205 -2.54 -4.84 13.34
CA TYR A 205 -2.11 -4.78 14.75
C TYR A 205 -0.65 -5.25 14.96
N VAL A 206 -0.18 -6.23 14.19
CA VAL A 206 1.22 -6.69 14.26
C VAL A 206 2.15 -5.60 13.75
N ARG A 207 1.78 -4.97 12.64
CA ARG A 207 2.57 -3.88 12.04
C ARG A 207 2.65 -2.66 12.95
N GLN A 208 1.52 -2.25 13.55
CA GLN A 208 1.51 -1.18 14.54
C GLN A 208 2.40 -1.50 15.74
N SER A 209 2.40 -2.77 16.18
CA SER A 209 3.30 -3.25 17.23
C SER A 209 4.77 -3.20 16.81
N GLN A 210 5.11 -3.63 15.58
CA GLN A 210 6.46 -3.53 15.00
C GLN A 210 6.94 -2.08 14.97
N ALA A 211 6.14 -1.16 14.43
CA ALA A 211 6.45 0.26 14.41
C ALA A 211 6.72 0.81 15.82
N ARG A 212 5.78 0.58 16.75
CA ARG A 212 5.86 1.10 18.13
C ARG A 212 7.08 0.60 18.90
N MET A 213 7.50 -0.64 18.68
CA MET A 213 8.53 -1.29 19.51
C MET A 213 9.87 -1.44 18.83
N LEU A 214 9.97 -1.21 17.51
CA LEU A 214 11.23 -1.27 16.77
C LEU A 214 11.56 0.07 16.12
N LEU A 215 10.68 0.59 15.24
CA LEU A 215 10.96 1.81 14.47
C LEU A 215 10.99 3.07 15.35
N VAL A 216 9.99 3.25 16.22
CA VAL A 216 9.89 4.44 17.07
C VAL A 216 11.07 4.56 18.05
N PRO A 217 11.46 3.50 18.81
CA PRO A 217 12.63 3.59 19.69
C PRO A 217 13.94 3.77 18.92
N LEU A 218 14.10 3.09 17.78
CA LEU A 218 15.27 3.24 16.91
C LEU A 218 15.39 4.68 16.40
N GLY A 219 14.31 5.26 15.90
CA GLY A 219 14.28 6.62 15.39
C GLY A 219 14.57 7.65 16.47
N LYS A 220 14.00 7.49 17.68
CA LYS A 220 14.33 8.35 18.83
C LYS A 220 15.83 8.30 19.17
N ARG A 221 16.43 7.10 19.16
CA ARG A 221 17.85 6.92 19.46
C ARG A 221 18.74 7.60 18.42
N LEU A 222 18.43 7.42 17.13
CA LEU A 222 19.18 8.04 16.03
C LEU A 222 19.02 9.55 15.96
N LEU A 223 17.81 10.07 16.21
CA LEU A 223 17.59 11.53 16.30
C LEU A 223 18.38 12.12 17.46
N HIS A 224 18.51 11.40 18.58
CA HIS A 224 19.32 11.83 19.71
C HIS A 224 20.83 11.79 19.44
N SER A 225 21.33 10.72 18.82
CA SER A 225 22.76 10.54 18.55
C SER A 225 23.26 11.41 17.39
N LEU A 226 22.53 11.47 16.28
CA LEU A 226 22.92 12.21 15.06
C LEU A 226 22.46 13.68 15.08
N ARG A 227 21.49 14.04 15.93
CA ARG A 227 20.96 15.40 16.11
C ARG A 227 20.62 16.04 14.76
N GLY A 228 21.05 17.29 14.52
CA GLY A 228 20.80 18.03 13.28
C GLY A 228 21.46 17.44 12.03
N GLY A 229 22.37 16.46 12.18
CA GLY A 229 22.99 15.75 11.06
C GLY A 229 22.18 14.57 10.53
N PHE A 230 21.06 14.21 11.17
CA PHE A 230 20.28 13.01 10.82
C PHE A 230 19.93 12.91 9.33
N ASN A 231 19.33 13.96 8.75
CA ASN A 231 18.92 13.94 7.33
C ASN A 231 20.11 13.79 6.37
N ALA A 232 21.19 14.55 6.61
CA ALA A 232 22.39 14.47 5.77
C ALA A 232 23.04 13.07 5.86
N HIS A 233 23.04 12.49 7.06
CA HIS A 233 23.55 11.14 7.29
C HIS A 233 22.69 10.08 6.58
N MET A 234 21.36 10.17 6.67
CA MET A 234 20.45 9.26 5.96
C MET A 234 20.62 9.34 4.43
N GLN A 235 20.78 10.55 3.88
CA GLN A 235 21.06 10.73 2.45
C GLN A 235 22.43 10.14 2.04
N GLN A 236 23.45 10.28 2.89
CA GLN A 236 24.76 9.67 2.65
C GLN A 236 24.67 8.14 2.64
N LEU A 237 23.98 7.52 3.60
CA LEU A 237 23.77 6.07 3.62
C LEU A 237 23.05 5.57 2.36
N LEU A 238 22.05 6.31 1.88
CA LEU A 238 21.37 5.97 0.63
C LEU A 238 22.32 6.08 -0.56
N ALA A 239 23.19 7.09 -0.61
CA ALA A 239 24.20 7.22 -1.66
C ALA A 239 25.20 6.06 -1.64
N ASP A 240 25.67 5.66 -0.45
CA ASP A 240 26.59 4.54 -0.29
C ASP A 240 25.93 3.21 -0.71
N LEU A 241 24.66 3.01 -0.35
CA LEU A 241 23.85 1.87 -0.79
C LEU A 241 23.66 1.81 -2.30
N ARG A 242 23.56 2.96 -2.98
CA ARG A 242 23.46 3.02 -4.46
C ARG A 242 24.79 2.69 -5.14
N GLN A 243 25.92 3.03 -4.51
CA GLN A 243 27.25 2.71 -5.03
C GLN A 243 27.62 1.23 -4.81
N ALA A 244 27.16 0.64 -3.70
CA ALA A 244 27.28 -0.79 -3.45
C ALA A 244 26.45 -1.57 -4.49
N LYS A 245 27.08 -2.55 -5.17
CA LYS A 245 26.53 -3.38 -6.26
C LYS A 245 24.99 -3.31 -6.40
N PRO A 246 24.45 -2.54 -7.36
CA PRO A 246 23.02 -2.39 -7.51
C PRO A 246 22.36 -3.76 -7.76
N GLN A 247 21.20 -3.99 -7.12
CA GLN A 247 20.32 -5.17 -7.29
C GLN A 247 20.66 -6.45 -6.52
N THR A 248 21.46 -6.41 -5.45
CA THR A 248 21.44 -7.51 -4.47
C THR A 248 20.19 -7.41 -3.60
N ALA A 249 19.47 -8.52 -3.43
CA ALA A 249 18.33 -8.56 -2.53
C ALA A 249 18.77 -8.09 -1.13
N SER A 250 18.08 -7.09 -0.58
CA SER A 250 18.46 -6.38 0.64
C SER A 250 17.21 -5.80 1.31
N TYR A 251 17.24 -5.70 2.64
CA TYR A 251 16.22 -4.97 3.41
C TYR A 251 16.65 -3.55 3.82
N ALA A 252 17.91 -3.16 3.63
CA ALA A 252 18.48 -1.95 4.21
C ALA A 252 17.77 -0.67 3.77
N ALA A 253 17.63 -0.47 2.46
CA ALA A 253 16.97 0.73 1.91
C ALA A 253 15.46 0.78 2.25
N GLY A 254 14.79 -0.39 2.26
CA GLY A 254 13.40 -0.49 2.71
C GLY A 254 13.22 -0.16 4.19
N ASN A 255 14.16 -0.58 5.05
CA ASN A 255 14.16 -0.22 6.47
C ASN A 255 14.37 1.28 6.69
N LEU A 256 15.31 1.89 5.96
CA LEU A 256 15.54 3.33 5.99
C LEU A 256 14.28 4.10 5.61
N LEU A 257 13.63 3.73 4.51
CA LEU A 257 12.41 4.40 4.06
C LEU A 257 11.27 4.23 5.08
N ASN A 258 11.02 3.01 5.58
CA ASN A 258 10.00 2.79 6.62
C ASN A 258 10.29 3.59 7.89
N LEU A 259 11.56 3.71 8.30
CA LEU A 259 11.97 4.50 9.46
C LEU A 259 11.71 6.00 9.24
N LEU A 260 12.10 6.55 8.08
CA LEU A 260 11.87 7.96 7.76
C LEU A 260 10.38 8.30 7.70
N LEU A 261 9.57 7.40 7.13
CA LEU A 261 8.11 7.52 7.10
C LEU A 261 7.50 7.48 8.50
N GLU A 262 7.93 6.56 9.37
CA GLU A 262 7.45 6.47 10.76
C GLU A 262 7.81 7.71 11.57
N LEU A 263 8.96 8.34 11.29
CA LEU A 263 9.39 9.58 11.95
C LEU A 263 8.73 10.84 11.39
N GLY A 264 7.94 10.74 10.31
CA GLY A 264 7.31 11.88 9.66
C GLY A 264 8.31 12.87 9.04
N ILE A 265 9.47 12.38 8.59
CA ILE A 265 10.48 13.21 7.92
C ILE A 265 9.99 13.57 6.52
N ASP A 266 10.15 14.83 6.11
CA ASP A 266 9.91 15.25 4.73
C ASP A 266 10.96 14.59 3.82
N LEU A 267 10.47 13.76 2.90
CA LEU A 267 11.27 12.99 1.96
C LEU A 267 11.54 13.73 0.64
N THR A 268 11.07 14.96 0.49
CA THR A 268 11.29 15.74 -0.75
C THR A 268 12.79 15.82 -1.08
N GLY A 269 13.17 15.35 -2.27
CA GLY A 269 14.56 15.32 -2.73
C GLY A 269 15.38 14.11 -2.29
N TYR A 270 14.79 13.13 -1.59
CA TYR A 270 15.46 11.85 -1.32
C TYR A 270 15.53 10.99 -2.58
N ASP A 271 16.68 10.37 -2.79
CA ASP A 271 16.97 9.49 -3.92
C ASP A 271 17.03 8.01 -3.48
N PHE A 272 16.00 7.25 -3.83
CA PHE A 272 15.93 5.80 -3.64
C PHE A 272 16.05 5.04 -4.97
N SER A 273 16.54 5.68 -6.02
CA SER A 273 16.70 5.07 -7.35
C SER A 273 17.62 3.86 -7.31
N ARG A 274 17.30 2.84 -8.12
CA ARG A 274 18.09 1.59 -8.27
C ARG A 274 18.30 0.78 -6.99
N LEU A 275 17.57 1.08 -5.91
CA LEU A 275 17.63 0.35 -4.65
C LEU A 275 16.54 -0.73 -4.56
N THR A 276 16.80 -1.76 -3.77
CA THR A 276 15.80 -2.77 -3.41
C THR A 276 15.08 -2.35 -2.13
N LEU A 277 13.79 -2.02 -2.25
CA LEU A 277 12.95 -1.51 -1.18
C LEU A 277 11.89 -2.55 -0.79
N ARG A 278 12.32 -3.56 -0.04
CA ARG A 278 11.46 -4.66 0.41
C ARG A 278 10.64 -4.32 1.64
N GLN A 279 9.46 -4.93 1.74
CA GLN A 279 8.56 -4.84 2.89
C GLN A 279 8.14 -3.39 3.21
N LEU A 280 7.98 -2.55 2.17
CA LEU A 280 7.47 -1.20 2.32
C LEU A 280 5.96 -1.17 2.56
N PHE A 281 5.54 -0.31 3.47
CA PHE A 281 4.12 0.00 3.66
C PHE A 281 3.86 1.47 3.30
N LEU A 282 3.30 1.70 2.11
CA LEU A 282 3.12 3.03 1.52
C LEU A 282 1.67 3.55 1.55
N GLN A 283 0.77 2.86 2.26
CA GLN A 283 -0.65 3.20 2.24
C GLN A 283 -0.91 4.54 2.93
N GLY A 284 -1.47 5.49 2.16
CA GLY A 284 -1.86 6.81 2.67
C GLY A 284 -0.70 7.77 2.91
N LEU A 285 0.47 7.49 2.33
CA LEU A 285 1.68 8.31 2.50
C LEU A 285 2.02 9.06 1.21
N SER A 286 2.38 10.32 1.33
CA SER A 286 2.86 11.13 0.20
C SER A 286 4.36 10.91 0.01
N LEU A 287 4.76 10.50 -1.19
CA LEU A 287 6.15 10.40 -1.63
C LEU A 287 6.48 11.50 -2.66
N TYR A 288 5.91 12.69 -2.47
CA TYR A 288 6.14 13.81 -3.37
C TYR A 288 7.64 14.15 -3.47
N GLY A 289 8.14 14.28 -4.69
CA GLY A 289 9.55 14.63 -4.93
C GLY A 289 10.58 13.58 -4.52
N VAL A 290 10.15 12.33 -4.28
CA VAL A 290 11.05 11.19 -3.98
C VAL A 290 11.40 10.46 -5.27
N ASP A 291 12.69 10.24 -5.54
CA ASP A 291 13.12 9.47 -6.71
C ASP A 291 13.07 7.97 -6.41
N LEU A 292 12.24 7.24 -7.16
CA LEU A 292 12.09 5.79 -7.11
C LEU A 292 12.43 5.13 -8.46
N THR A 293 13.14 5.84 -9.35
CA THR A 293 13.49 5.31 -10.68
C THR A 293 14.26 4.00 -10.57
N GLU A 294 13.82 2.98 -11.32
CA GLU A 294 14.43 1.63 -11.33
C GLU A 294 14.51 0.96 -9.94
N ALA A 295 13.74 1.41 -8.94
CA ALA A 295 13.70 0.77 -7.63
C ALA A 295 12.92 -0.56 -7.67
N ASP A 296 13.43 -1.58 -6.97
CA ASP A 296 12.75 -2.86 -6.78
C ASP A 296 11.81 -2.79 -5.56
N LEU A 297 10.50 -2.77 -5.82
CA LEU A 297 9.44 -2.66 -4.80
C LEU A 297 8.86 -4.04 -4.42
N THR A 298 9.66 -5.11 -4.47
CA THR A 298 9.25 -6.47 -4.09
C THR A 298 8.64 -6.51 -2.68
N ASP A 299 7.49 -7.19 -2.54
CA ASP A 299 6.73 -7.29 -1.28
C ASP A 299 6.33 -5.92 -0.67
N ALA A 300 6.20 -4.86 -1.47
CA ALA A 300 5.64 -3.58 -1.05
C ALA A 300 4.10 -3.57 -1.08
N ARG A 301 3.48 -2.81 -0.18
CA ARG A 301 2.02 -2.62 -0.11
C ARG A 301 1.67 -1.15 -0.39
N PHE A 302 0.91 -0.91 -1.45
CA PHE A 302 0.41 0.41 -1.87
C PHE A 302 -1.00 0.70 -1.32
N SER A 303 -1.37 1.99 -1.31
CA SER A 303 -2.62 2.52 -0.73
C SER A 303 -3.88 1.92 -1.33
N ASP A 304 -3.87 1.82 -2.65
CA ASP A 304 -4.97 1.34 -3.47
C ASP A 304 -4.37 0.59 -4.64
N ILE A 305 -5.11 -0.40 -5.12
CA ILE A 305 -4.81 -1.01 -6.41
C ILE A 305 -4.97 0.13 -7.42
N PHE A 306 -3.86 0.53 -8.06
CA PHE A 306 -3.91 1.33 -9.27
C PHE A 306 -4.65 0.48 -10.29
N ASP A 307 -5.97 0.66 -10.37
CA ASP A 307 -6.69 0.19 -11.52
C ASP A 307 -6.19 0.99 -12.74
N SER A 308 -6.10 0.34 -13.88
CA SER A 308 -5.44 0.94 -15.05
C SER A 308 -6.21 2.19 -15.47
N VAL A 309 -5.51 3.32 -15.55
CA VAL A 309 -6.09 4.58 -16.02
C VAL A 309 -6.19 4.54 -17.53
N CYS A 310 -7.40 4.70 -18.05
CA CYS A 310 -7.67 4.66 -19.48
C CYS A 310 -7.82 6.06 -20.06
N SER A 311 -8.29 7.03 -19.27
CA SER A 311 -8.54 8.40 -19.73
C SER A 311 -8.41 9.41 -18.60
N ILE A 312 -8.08 10.65 -18.98
CA ILE A 312 -7.94 11.80 -18.08
C ILE A 312 -8.47 13.05 -18.77
N ALA A 313 -9.15 13.91 -18.01
CA ALA A 313 -9.55 15.24 -18.45
C ALA A 313 -9.43 16.25 -17.30
N TYR A 314 -9.01 17.46 -17.63
CA TYR A 314 -9.07 18.61 -16.71
C TYR A 314 -10.43 19.29 -16.83
N SER A 315 -10.94 19.80 -15.71
CA SER A 315 -12.06 20.74 -15.73
C SER A 315 -11.65 22.04 -16.44
N PRO A 316 -12.59 22.79 -17.03
CA PRO A 316 -12.27 24.02 -17.78
C PRO A 316 -11.54 25.08 -16.95
N ASN A 317 -11.78 25.12 -15.64
CA ASN A 317 -11.09 26.00 -14.70
C ASN A 317 -9.75 25.43 -14.16
N GLY A 318 -9.40 24.19 -14.51
CA GLY A 318 -8.17 23.52 -14.07
C GLY A 318 -8.16 23.02 -12.61
N GLU A 319 -9.25 23.21 -11.86
CA GLU A 319 -9.31 22.87 -10.43
C GLU A 319 -9.51 21.37 -10.17
N LEU A 320 -10.11 20.64 -11.11
CA LEU A 320 -10.43 19.23 -11.00
C LEU A 320 -9.82 18.43 -12.15
N ILE A 321 -9.50 17.18 -11.84
CA ILE A 321 -9.11 16.15 -12.80
C ILE A 321 -10.11 15.01 -12.70
N ALA A 322 -10.72 14.63 -13.82
CA ALA A 322 -11.50 13.40 -13.94
C ALA A 322 -10.65 12.29 -14.55
N ILE A 323 -10.69 11.12 -13.93
CA ILE A 323 -9.95 9.93 -14.36
C ILE A 323 -10.96 8.81 -14.57
N GLY A 324 -10.95 8.20 -15.77
CA GLY A 324 -11.71 6.99 -16.07
C GLY A 324 -10.80 5.76 -16.00
N THR A 325 -11.25 4.71 -15.31
CA THR A 325 -10.47 3.48 -15.11
C THR A 325 -10.97 2.29 -15.94
N LEU A 326 -10.14 1.25 -16.00
CA LEU A 326 -10.45 -0.01 -16.69
C LEU A 326 -11.57 -0.82 -16.01
N SER A 327 -11.79 -0.66 -14.70
CA SER A 327 -12.91 -1.29 -13.97
C SER A 327 -14.24 -0.53 -14.08
N GLY A 328 -14.27 0.62 -14.74
CA GLY A 328 -15.50 1.42 -14.89
C GLY A 328 -15.72 2.44 -13.77
N GLU A 329 -14.69 2.76 -12.98
CA GLU A 329 -14.74 3.82 -11.98
C GLU A 329 -14.35 5.18 -12.56
N ILE A 330 -15.04 6.23 -12.11
CA ILE A 330 -14.62 7.62 -12.35
C ILE A 330 -14.09 8.18 -11.03
N ARG A 331 -12.86 8.69 -11.05
CA ARG A 331 -12.23 9.33 -9.90
C ARG A 331 -12.06 10.82 -10.18
N ILE A 332 -12.55 11.65 -9.28
CA ILE A 332 -12.40 13.11 -9.34
C ILE A 332 -11.36 13.53 -8.32
N TRP A 333 -10.31 14.19 -8.79
CA TRP A 333 -9.20 14.66 -7.99
C TRP A 333 -9.15 16.18 -8.01
N GLN A 334 -8.74 16.78 -6.89
CA GLN A 334 -8.41 18.19 -6.82
C GLN A 334 -6.98 18.42 -7.34
N THR A 335 -6.80 19.38 -8.24
CA THR A 335 -5.51 19.63 -8.88
C THR A 335 -4.46 20.19 -7.92
N VAL A 336 -4.89 21.02 -6.95
CA VAL A 336 -3.98 21.76 -6.05
C VAL A 336 -3.36 20.83 -5.00
N ASP A 337 -4.18 20.09 -4.28
CA ASP A 337 -3.74 19.29 -3.13
C ASP A 337 -3.61 17.79 -3.46
N HIS A 338 -3.88 17.40 -4.71
CA HIS A 338 -3.86 16.01 -5.19
C HIS A 338 -4.70 15.06 -4.31
N THR A 339 -5.86 15.53 -3.86
CA THR A 339 -6.78 14.76 -3.03
C THR A 339 -7.91 14.16 -3.88
N LEU A 340 -8.33 12.93 -3.55
CA LEU A 340 -9.52 12.33 -4.16
C LEU A 340 -10.76 13.00 -3.54
N VAL A 341 -11.53 13.70 -4.37
CA VAL A 341 -12.73 14.43 -3.96
C VAL A 341 -13.97 13.54 -4.09
N ALA A 342 -14.03 12.70 -5.13
CA ALA A 342 -15.16 11.82 -5.35
C ALA A 342 -14.79 10.55 -6.14
N LEU A 343 -15.55 9.49 -5.87
CA LEU A 343 -15.52 8.22 -6.60
C LEU A 343 -16.94 7.93 -7.11
N TRP A 344 -17.10 7.83 -8.43
CA TRP A 344 -18.39 7.52 -9.05
C TRP A 344 -18.35 6.17 -9.75
N GLN A 345 -19.40 5.39 -9.53
CA GLN A 345 -19.61 4.09 -10.14
C GLN A 345 -20.92 4.10 -10.92
N GLY A 346 -20.88 3.67 -12.17
CA GLY A 346 -22.06 3.60 -13.04
C GLY A 346 -21.81 2.92 -14.38
N HIS A 347 -20.55 2.78 -14.79
CA HIS A 347 -20.18 1.91 -15.89
C HIS A 347 -19.90 0.49 -15.40
N ALA A 348 -20.25 -0.50 -16.21
CA ALA A 348 -20.02 -1.92 -15.91
C ALA A 348 -18.70 -2.45 -16.49
N ASP A 349 -17.97 -1.62 -17.23
CA ASP A 349 -16.75 -1.97 -17.95
C ASP A 349 -15.89 -0.71 -18.18
N ALA A 350 -14.69 -0.89 -18.73
CA ALA A 350 -13.66 0.13 -18.93
C ALA A 350 -14.17 1.45 -19.50
N ILE A 351 -13.75 2.57 -18.89
CA ILE A 351 -14.05 3.92 -19.37
C ILE A 351 -12.95 4.39 -20.32
N TRP A 352 -13.26 4.47 -21.61
CA TRP A 352 -12.26 4.82 -22.64
C TRP A 352 -12.03 6.30 -22.81
N SER A 353 -13.02 7.14 -22.50
CA SER A 353 -12.89 8.59 -22.60
C SER A 353 -13.80 9.29 -21.60
N VAL A 354 -13.28 10.38 -21.02
CA VAL A 354 -14.02 11.33 -20.19
C VAL A 354 -13.84 12.75 -20.74
N ALA A 355 -14.87 13.58 -20.64
CA ALA A 355 -14.82 14.98 -21.08
C ALA A 355 -15.68 15.84 -20.15
N PHE A 356 -15.17 17.00 -19.74
CA PHE A 356 -15.98 18.01 -19.05
C PHE A 356 -16.77 18.84 -20.06
N SER A 357 -17.94 19.31 -19.65
CA SER A 357 -18.65 20.35 -20.38
C SER A 357 -17.89 21.69 -20.29
N PRO A 358 -18.05 22.61 -21.26
CA PRO A 358 -17.34 23.88 -21.28
C PRO A 358 -17.63 24.81 -20.09
N ASP A 359 -18.79 24.64 -19.46
CA ASP A 359 -19.19 25.35 -18.23
C ASP A 359 -18.72 24.65 -16.94
N GLY A 360 -18.18 23.43 -17.04
CA GLY A 360 -17.68 22.64 -15.93
C GLY A 360 -18.77 22.00 -15.05
N GLU A 361 -20.05 22.10 -15.41
CA GLU A 361 -21.15 21.58 -14.59
C GLU A 361 -21.44 20.10 -14.85
N LEU A 362 -21.07 19.59 -16.02
CA LEU A 362 -21.28 18.19 -16.43
C LEU A 362 -19.95 17.49 -16.76
N LEU A 363 -19.93 16.18 -16.53
CA LEU A 363 -18.93 15.26 -17.06
C LEU A 363 -19.63 14.22 -17.95
N ALA A 364 -19.08 13.96 -19.12
CA ALA A 364 -19.46 12.82 -19.93
C ALA A 364 -18.39 11.73 -19.82
N SER A 365 -18.80 10.48 -19.65
CA SER A 365 -17.94 9.31 -19.68
C SER A 365 -18.46 8.30 -20.70
N SER A 366 -17.55 7.67 -21.43
CA SER A 366 -17.87 6.65 -22.44
C SER A 366 -17.15 5.35 -22.14
N SER A 367 -17.83 4.21 -22.32
CA SER A 367 -17.34 2.91 -21.85
C SER A 367 -17.46 1.78 -22.87
N ALA A 368 -16.66 0.74 -22.65
CA ALA A 368 -16.79 -0.57 -23.26
C ALA A 368 -18.19 -1.19 -23.07
N ASP A 369 -18.94 -0.78 -22.04
CA ASP A 369 -20.31 -1.23 -21.75
C ASP A 369 -21.37 -0.72 -22.73
N GLN A 370 -20.95 -0.03 -23.80
CA GLN A 370 -21.78 0.48 -24.90
C GLN A 370 -22.62 1.71 -24.53
N THR A 371 -22.39 2.30 -23.37
CA THR A 371 -23.14 3.48 -22.92
C THR A 371 -22.25 4.71 -22.78
N VAL A 372 -22.92 5.88 -22.80
CA VAL A 372 -22.34 7.15 -22.35
C VAL A 372 -23.10 7.60 -21.12
N CYS A 373 -22.41 7.99 -20.07
CA CYS A 373 -23.02 8.52 -18.85
C CYS A 373 -22.73 10.01 -18.72
N LEU A 374 -23.75 10.79 -18.38
CA LEU A 374 -23.64 12.22 -18.04
C LEU A 374 -23.79 12.39 -16.53
N TRP A 375 -22.81 13.02 -15.91
CA TRP A 375 -22.71 13.22 -14.47
C TRP A 375 -22.79 14.70 -14.14
N SER A 376 -23.45 15.04 -13.04
CA SER A 376 -23.37 16.39 -12.48
C SER A 376 -22.12 16.50 -11.61
N ILE A 377 -21.21 17.42 -11.95
CA ILE A 377 -19.99 17.67 -11.17
C ILE A 377 -20.35 18.13 -9.75
N ARG A 378 -21.32 19.05 -9.64
CA ARG A 378 -21.73 19.65 -8.37
C ARG A 378 -22.28 18.66 -7.36
N THR A 379 -23.05 17.66 -7.83
CA THR A 379 -23.75 16.70 -6.96
C THR A 379 -23.10 15.32 -6.94
N GLY A 380 -22.24 15.01 -7.90
CA GLY A 380 -21.67 13.67 -8.12
C GLY A 380 -22.70 12.63 -8.55
N GLN A 381 -23.90 13.04 -8.97
CA GLN A 381 -24.96 12.11 -9.36
C GLN A 381 -24.97 11.86 -10.87
N LEU A 382 -25.28 10.61 -11.23
CA LEU A 382 -25.56 10.22 -12.61
C LEU A 382 -26.87 10.88 -13.06
N ARG A 383 -26.79 11.75 -14.05
CA ARG A 383 -27.94 12.48 -14.61
C ARG A 383 -28.63 11.68 -15.70
N HIS A 384 -27.86 11.15 -16.65
CA HIS A 384 -28.38 10.37 -17.77
C HIS A 384 -27.45 9.23 -18.15
N THR A 385 -28.02 8.08 -18.54
CA THR A 385 -27.33 7.01 -19.25
C THR A 385 -27.84 6.99 -20.68
N LEU A 386 -27.01 7.42 -21.61
CA LEU A 386 -27.30 7.51 -23.04
C LEU A 386 -27.09 6.13 -23.67
N ARG A 387 -28.19 5.51 -24.10
CA ARG A 387 -28.20 4.19 -24.74
C ARG A 387 -28.58 4.34 -26.20
N GLY A 388 -27.74 3.81 -27.08
CA GLY A 388 -27.98 3.85 -28.52
C GLY A 388 -26.87 3.20 -29.34
N HIS A 389 -25.64 3.20 -28.82
CA HIS A 389 -24.56 2.41 -29.40
C HIS A 389 -24.77 0.90 -29.16
N THR A 390 -24.24 0.09 -30.07
CA THR A 390 -24.34 -1.39 -30.03
C THR A 390 -23.01 -2.07 -29.75
N LYS A 391 -21.94 -1.30 -29.62
CA LYS A 391 -20.58 -1.72 -29.23
C LYS A 391 -19.94 -0.64 -28.36
N GLY A 392 -18.78 -0.96 -27.78
CA GLY A 392 -18.03 -0.08 -26.89
C GLY A 392 -17.83 1.33 -27.47
N VAL A 393 -18.04 2.34 -26.64
CA VAL A 393 -17.91 3.74 -26.99
C VAL A 393 -16.49 4.18 -26.66
N GLY A 394 -15.72 4.54 -27.67
CA GLY A 394 -14.29 4.84 -27.55
C GLY A 394 -13.96 6.32 -27.35
N ALA A 395 -14.90 7.22 -27.67
CA ALA A 395 -14.67 8.65 -27.58
C ALA A 395 -15.95 9.42 -27.22
N VAL A 396 -15.79 10.51 -26.48
CA VAL A 396 -16.87 11.44 -26.12
C VAL A 396 -16.35 12.88 -26.04
N ALA A 397 -17.14 13.84 -26.52
CA ALA A 397 -16.81 15.27 -26.42
C ALA A 397 -18.09 16.12 -26.35
N PHE A 398 -17.99 17.26 -25.68
CA PHE A 398 -19.03 18.29 -25.67
C PHE A 398 -18.84 19.28 -26.81
N SER A 399 -19.95 19.83 -27.33
CA SER A 399 -19.90 21.03 -28.14
C SER A 399 -19.41 22.24 -27.33
N PRO A 400 -18.89 23.30 -27.98
CA PRO A 400 -18.31 24.46 -27.29
C PRO A 400 -19.31 25.27 -26.48
N ASP A 401 -20.60 25.18 -26.82
CA ASP A 401 -21.71 25.78 -26.08
C ASP A 401 -22.28 24.85 -24.99
N GLY A 402 -21.83 23.59 -24.94
CA GLY A 402 -22.27 22.58 -23.98
C GLY A 402 -23.65 21.97 -24.26
N ALA A 403 -24.31 22.34 -25.36
CA ALA A 403 -25.66 21.86 -25.68
C ALA A 403 -25.68 20.42 -26.20
N LEU A 404 -24.61 19.99 -26.87
CA LEU A 404 -24.48 18.69 -27.50
C LEU A 404 -23.39 17.85 -26.85
N VAL A 405 -23.61 16.54 -26.87
CA VAL A 405 -22.57 15.54 -26.65
C VAL A 405 -22.43 14.72 -27.93
N ALA A 406 -21.21 14.56 -28.43
CA ALA A 406 -20.90 13.62 -29.50
C ALA A 406 -20.22 12.39 -28.92
N SER A 407 -20.60 11.20 -29.37
CA SER A 407 -19.96 9.94 -28.98
C SER A 407 -19.65 9.07 -30.18
N GLY A 408 -18.47 8.45 -30.18
CA GLY A 408 -17.97 7.59 -31.26
C GLY A 408 -17.73 6.18 -30.76
N SER A 409 -18.15 5.19 -31.56
CA SER A 409 -18.12 3.78 -31.14
C SER A 409 -17.49 2.86 -32.19
N SER A 410 -17.07 1.68 -31.70
CA SER A 410 -16.67 0.55 -32.54
C SER A 410 -17.85 -0.06 -33.33
N ASP A 411 -19.08 0.41 -33.11
CA ASP A 411 -20.24 0.09 -33.95
C ASP A 411 -20.27 0.85 -35.27
N ARG A 412 -19.26 1.69 -35.52
CA ARG A 412 -19.10 2.52 -36.73
C ARG A 412 -20.13 3.62 -36.83
N THR A 413 -20.61 4.11 -35.69
CA THR A 413 -21.51 5.25 -35.65
C THR A 413 -20.96 6.37 -34.78
N VAL A 414 -21.35 7.60 -35.11
CA VAL A 414 -21.27 8.75 -34.22
C VAL A 414 -22.69 9.14 -33.83
N CYS A 415 -22.97 9.20 -32.54
CA CYS A 415 -24.24 9.66 -32.01
C CYS A 415 -24.11 11.09 -31.48
N LEU A 416 -25.08 11.94 -31.81
CA LEU A 416 -25.24 13.29 -31.26
C LEU A 416 -26.40 13.29 -30.27
N TRP A 417 -26.16 13.76 -29.06
CA TRP A 417 -27.10 13.75 -27.95
C TRP A 417 -27.36 15.15 -27.43
N ASP A 418 -28.57 15.39 -26.96
CA ASP A 418 -28.89 16.54 -26.11
C ASP A 418 -28.22 16.37 -24.74
N ALA A 419 -27.35 17.31 -24.34
CA ALA A 419 -26.66 17.25 -23.06
C ALA A 419 -27.60 17.45 -21.86
N GLN A 420 -28.71 18.16 -22.04
CA GLN A 420 -29.66 18.51 -20.99
C GLN A 420 -30.75 17.44 -20.79
N GLN A 421 -31.24 16.87 -21.88
CA GLN A 421 -32.33 15.88 -21.90
C GLN A 421 -31.83 14.44 -22.00
N GLY A 422 -30.59 14.23 -22.47
CA GLY A 422 -30.03 12.90 -22.73
C GLY A 422 -30.70 12.16 -23.89
N SER A 423 -31.40 12.88 -24.77
CA SER A 423 -32.08 12.28 -25.92
C SER A 423 -31.13 12.18 -27.12
N LEU A 424 -31.26 11.11 -27.91
CA LEU A 424 -30.50 10.95 -29.16
C LEU A 424 -31.11 11.87 -30.22
N TRP A 425 -30.32 12.79 -30.76
CA TRP A 425 -30.75 13.72 -31.81
C TRP A 425 -30.41 13.23 -33.21
N HIS A 426 -29.22 12.66 -33.39
CA HIS A 426 -28.79 12.20 -34.71
C HIS A 426 -27.79 11.05 -34.62
N ARG A 427 -27.75 10.23 -35.67
CA ARG A 427 -26.78 9.15 -35.85
C ARG A 427 -26.10 9.30 -37.21
N LEU A 428 -24.77 9.32 -37.20
CA LEU A 428 -23.93 9.38 -38.39
C LEU A 428 -23.25 8.03 -38.59
N GLU A 429 -23.41 7.45 -39.77
CA GLU A 429 -22.73 6.21 -40.15
C GLU A 429 -21.30 6.51 -40.60
N GLN A 430 -20.36 5.64 -40.21
CA GLN A 430 -18.93 5.73 -40.51
C GLN A 430 -18.45 4.44 -41.17
N THR A 431 -17.33 4.52 -41.87
CA THR A 431 -16.76 3.36 -42.56
C THR A 431 -16.01 2.41 -41.62
N GLY A 432 -15.37 2.94 -40.58
CA GLY A 432 -14.62 2.18 -39.58
C GLY A 432 -15.01 2.50 -38.14
N TRP A 433 -14.26 1.96 -37.18
CA TRP A 433 -14.45 2.31 -35.77
C TRP A 433 -14.07 3.77 -35.53
N VAL A 434 -14.89 4.47 -34.75
CA VAL A 434 -14.59 5.84 -34.34
C VAL A 434 -13.84 5.78 -33.03
N THR A 435 -12.57 6.16 -33.06
CA THR A 435 -11.69 6.12 -31.88
C THR A 435 -11.43 7.50 -31.29
N THR A 436 -11.74 8.57 -32.03
CA THR A 436 -11.56 9.94 -31.57
C THR A 436 -12.53 10.89 -32.27
N LEU A 437 -12.89 11.96 -31.56
CA LEU A 437 -13.73 13.04 -32.07
C LEU A 437 -13.38 14.33 -31.34
N ALA A 438 -13.57 15.46 -32.01
CA ALA A 438 -13.29 16.78 -31.45
C ALA A 438 -14.23 17.81 -32.05
N PHE A 439 -14.78 18.69 -31.23
CA PHE A 439 -15.46 19.89 -31.71
C PHE A 439 -14.45 21.02 -31.93
N ASN A 440 -14.67 21.84 -32.94
CA ASN A 440 -13.97 23.11 -33.10
C ASN A 440 -14.32 24.01 -31.89
N PRO A 441 -13.35 24.67 -31.24
CA PRO A 441 -13.57 25.47 -30.04
C PRO A 441 -14.41 26.75 -30.24
N GLU A 442 -14.67 27.18 -31.48
CA GLU A 442 -15.50 28.36 -31.75
C GLU A 442 -16.90 28.25 -31.13
N ARG A 443 -17.22 29.18 -30.24
CA ARG A 443 -18.54 29.29 -29.59
C ARG A 443 -19.54 29.99 -30.51
N SER A 444 -20.00 29.30 -31.54
CA SER A 444 -21.19 29.67 -32.31
C SER A 444 -22.36 28.78 -31.90
N SER A 445 -23.49 29.36 -31.50
CA SER A 445 -24.70 28.62 -31.13
C SER A 445 -25.46 28.05 -32.34
N GLU A 446 -25.16 28.52 -33.55
CA GLU A 446 -25.92 28.15 -34.76
C GLU A 446 -25.22 27.09 -35.60
N ARG A 447 -23.89 26.99 -35.50
CA ARG A 447 -23.08 26.04 -36.28
C ARG A 447 -21.89 25.55 -35.48
N HIS A 448 -21.84 24.24 -35.27
CA HIS A 448 -20.67 23.56 -34.71
C HIS A 448 -19.97 22.76 -35.81
N LEU A 449 -18.63 22.75 -35.76
CA LEU A 449 -17.82 21.87 -36.58
C LEU A 449 -17.34 20.69 -35.72
N LEU A 450 -17.57 19.48 -36.20
CA LEU A 450 -17.15 18.23 -35.54
C LEU A 450 -16.20 17.48 -36.47
N ALA A 451 -15.03 17.13 -35.95
CA ALA A 451 -14.09 16.21 -36.60
C ALA A 451 -14.26 14.81 -36.01
N THR A 452 -14.32 13.79 -36.86
CA THR A 452 -14.42 12.37 -36.48
C THR A 452 -13.35 11.56 -37.20
N ALA A 453 -12.72 10.63 -36.51
CA ALA A 453 -11.77 9.70 -37.13
C ALA A 453 -11.62 8.40 -36.35
N GLY A 454 -11.06 7.39 -37.01
CA GLY A 454 -10.49 6.26 -36.29
C GLY A 454 -9.77 5.22 -37.13
N GLU A 455 -10.29 3.99 -37.15
CA GLU A 455 -9.61 2.82 -37.72
C GLU A 455 -9.44 2.92 -39.24
N ASP A 456 -10.41 3.53 -39.92
CA ASP A 456 -10.44 3.68 -41.37
C ASP A 456 -9.41 4.66 -41.91
N ARG A 457 -8.71 5.39 -41.02
CA ARG A 457 -7.65 6.36 -41.35
C ARG A 457 -8.18 7.57 -42.14
N ILE A 458 -9.48 7.84 -41.98
CA ILE A 458 -10.18 8.93 -42.62
C ILE A 458 -10.57 9.93 -41.53
N VAL A 459 -10.33 11.22 -41.78
CA VAL A 459 -10.91 12.30 -40.97
C VAL A 459 -12.11 12.86 -41.71
N GLN A 460 -13.27 12.89 -41.05
CA GLN A 460 -14.47 13.52 -41.60
C GLN A 460 -14.81 14.76 -40.79
N LEU A 461 -15.09 15.85 -41.50
CA LEU A 461 -15.51 17.13 -40.93
C LEU A 461 -16.99 17.35 -41.19
N TRP A 462 -17.75 17.56 -40.13
CA TRP A 462 -19.19 17.69 -40.13
C TRP A 462 -19.60 19.09 -39.68
N ALA A 463 -20.54 19.72 -40.38
CA ALA A 463 -21.22 20.91 -39.91
C ALA A 463 -22.56 20.50 -39.29
N ILE A 464 -22.76 20.92 -38.04
CA ILE A 464 -23.96 20.63 -37.24
C ILE A 464 -24.62 21.96 -36.95
N SER A 465 -25.85 22.15 -37.42
CA SER A 465 -26.66 23.34 -37.14
C SER A 465 -27.97 22.98 -36.48
N THR A 466 -28.33 23.73 -35.45
CA THR A 466 -29.58 23.59 -34.70
C THR A 466 -30.54 24.68 -35.17
N SER A 467 -31.60 24.32 -35.91
CA SER A 467 -32.57 25.34 -36.33
C SER A 467 -33.54 25.66 -35.20
N ALA A 468 -33.38 26.81 -34.56
CA ALA A 468 -34.42 27.42 -33.75
C ALA A 468 -35.23 28.38 -34.63
N GLU A 469 -36.23 27.87 -35.37
CA GLU A 469 -37.43 28.58 -35.88
C GLU A 469 -37.98 27.93 -37.16
N ALA A 470 -39.12 27.25 -37.02
CA ALA A 470 -40.05 27.00 -38.12
C ALA A 470 -41.50 26.98 -37.59
N SER A 471 -42.01 28.13 -37.15
CA SER A 471 -43.46 28.33 -37.04
C SER A 471 -43.85 29.79 -37.24
N GLY A 472 -43.53 30.31 -38.42
CA GLY A 472 -43.98 31.61 -38.91
C GLY A 472 -45.20 31.53 -39.83
N VAL A 473 -46.12 30.56 -39.67
CA VAL A 473 -47.52 30.64 -40.15
C VAL A 473 -48.37 29.74 -39.25
N ARG A 474 -49.17 30.32 -38.34
CA ARG A 474 -50.26 29.61 -37.66
C ARG A 474 -51.49 29.65 -38.56
N ASP A 475 -51.67 28.61 -39.38
CA ASP A 475 -53.02 28.24 -39.80
C ASP A 475 -53.63 27.34 -38.73
N ARG A 476 -54.81 27.74 -38.26
CA ARG A 476 -55.59 27.04 -37.25
C ARG A 476 -56.08 25.71 -37.80
N ALA A 477 -55.51 24.60 -37.34
CA ALA A 477 -56.18 23.34 -36.95
C ALA A 477 -55.27 22.12 -37.21
N SER A 478 -54.45 21.75 -36.23
CA SER A 478 -54.18 20.34 -35.88
C SER A 478 -53.33 20.30 -34.60
N GLU A 479 -53.84 19.69 -33.54
CA GLU A 479 -53.03 19.25 -32.42
C GLU A 479 -52.14 18.10 -32.89
N ALA A 480 -50.84 18.38 -33.02
CA ALA A 480 -49.80 17.38 -33.19
C ALA A 480 -48.66 17.68 -32.21
N SER A 481 -48.05 16.63 -31.65
CA SER A 481 -46.92 16.65 -30.71
C SER A 481 -45.85 17.68 -31.08
N PRO A 482 -45.15 18.30 -30.10
CA PRO A 482 -44.08 19.25 -30.39
C PRO A 482 -43.02 18.58 -31.27
N ALA A 483 -42.79 19.14 -32.46
CA ALA A 483 -41.76 18.69 -33.39
C ALA A 483 -40.39 18.79 -32.71
N GLN A 484 -39.58 17.72 -32.78
CA GLN A 484 -38.19 17.75 -32.34
C GLN A 484 -37.43 18.83 -33.12
N PRO A 485 -36.53 19.60 -32.49
CA PRO A 485 -35.70 20.57 -33.20
C PRO A 485 -34.93 19.84 -34.33
N ALA A 486 -35.03 20.34 -35.55
CA ALA A 486 -34.32 19.75 -36.69
C ALA A 486 -32.83 20.07 -36.56
N VAL A 487 -32.04 19.06 -36.20
CA VAL A 487 -30.58 19.14 -36.26
C VAL A 487 -30.16 18.80 -37.67
N ASN A 488 -29.68 19.80 -38.41
CA ASN A 488 -29.15 19.58 -39.75
C ASN A 488 -27.66 19.27 -39.63
N VAL A 489 -27.28 18.05 -40.02
CA VAL A 489 -25.89 17.60 -40.08
C VAL A 489 -25.50 17.35 -41.52
N HIS A 490 -24.39 17.91 -41.97
CA HIS A 490 -23.86 17.63 -43.31
C HIS A 490 -22.35 17.48 -43.29
N LEU A 491 -21.86 16.54 -44.11
CA LEU A 491 -20.44 16.29 -44.31
C LEU A 491 -19.85 17.43 -45.16
N ILE A 492 -18.85 18.11 -44.61
CA ILE A 492 -18.14 19.21 -45.28
C ILE A 492 -16.99 18.67 -46.11
N ARG A 493 -16.19 17.78 -45.50
CA ARG A 493 -14.93 17.32 -46.08
C ARG A 493 -14.53 15.96 -45.52
N THR A 494 -13.91 15.19 -46.38
CA THR A 494 -13.24 13.94 -46.04
C THR A 494 -11.75 14.11 -46.35
N LEU A 495 -10.90 13.81 -45.38
CA LEU A 495 -9.45 13.83 -45.50
C LEU A 495 -8.94 12.38 -45.42
N GLU A 496 -8.19 11.96 -46.41
CA GLU A 496 -7.68 10.59 -46.56
C GLU A 496 -6.14 10.59 -46.66
N GLY A 497 -5.54 9.40 -46.58
CA GLY A 497 -4.10 9.21 -46.79
C GLY A 497 -3.25 9.14 -45.51
N HIS A 498 -3.87 8.99 -44.34
CA HIS A 498 -3.17 8.88 -43.07
C HIS A 498 -2.53 7.48 -42.88
N ALA A 499 -1.28 7.46 -42.40
CA ALA A 499 -0.51 6.24 -42.18
C ALA A 499 -0.84 5.61 -40.81
N GLY A 500 -2.03 5.01 -40.69
CA GLY A 500 -2.44 4.24 -39.50
C GLY A 500 -3.66 4.81 -38.79
N TRP A 501 -4.11 4.09 -37.74
CA TRP A 501 -5.30 4.45 -36.98
C TRP A 501 -5.14 5.80 -36.28
N ILE A 502 -6.15 6.65 -36.39
CA ILE A 502 -6.12 8.00 -35.83
C ILE A 502 -6.62 7.93 -34.39
N ARG A 503 -5.71 8.11 -33.41
CA ARG A 503 -6.03 7.94 -31.97
C ARG A 503 -6.43 9.22 -31.25
N SER A 504 -6.17 10.39 -31.84
CA SER A 504 -6.51 11.68 -31.26
C SER A 504 -6.74 12.71 -32.37
N LEU A 505 -7.68 13.61 -32.13
CA LEU A 505 -7.97 14.78 -32.94
C LEU A 505 -8.07 16.00 -32.03
N ALA A 506 -7.60 17.14 -32.52
CA ALA A 506 -7.79 18.43 -31.88
C ALA A 506 -7.86 19.50 -32.96
N PHE A 507 -8.64 20.54 -32.71
CA PHE A 507 -8.58 21.80 -33.44
C PHE A 507 -7.59 22.74 -32.77
N SER A 508 -6.94 23.60 -33.53
CA SER A 508 -6.13 24.66 -32.93
C SER A 508 -7.05 25.76 -32.37
N PRO A 509 -6.54 26.64 -31.49
CA PRO A 509 -7.38 27.71 -30.93
C PRO A 509 -8.00 28.66 -31.97
N ASP A 510 -7.39 28.74 -33.16
CA ASP A 510 -7.83 29.51 -34.32
C ASP A 510 -8.70 28.73 -35.32
N GLY A 511 -9.02 27.46 -35.03
CA GLY A 511 -9.89 26.61 -35.84
C GLY A 511 -9.14 25.51 -36.58
#